data_AF-A0A846N9Y0-F1
#
_entry.id   AF-A0A846N9Y0-F1
#
_cell.length_a   1.000
_cell.length_b   1.000
_cell.length_c   1.000
_cell.angle_alpha   90.00
_cell.angle_beta   90.00
_cell.angle_gamma   90.00
#
_symmetry.space_group_name_H-M   'P 1'
#
loop_
_entity.id
_entity.type
_entity.pdbx_description
1 polymer ?
#
loop_
_entity_poly.entity_id
_entity_poly.type
_entity_poly.pdbx_seq_one_letter_code
_entity_poly.pdbx_strand_id
1 'polypeptide(L)' 'ALKYADEHRLLVLMHTWGESRYDSPALVEKLAAEYRNVVFLMGHSGYGEWEKSIGIGRDYPNVYLELTAAYA' A
#
# COMPACT_ATOMS: atom_id res chain seq x y z
N ALA A 1 -8.25 -5.84 -12.44
CA ALA A 1 -8.08 -6.35 -11.06
C ALA A 1 -8.60 -5.34 -10.03
N LEU A 2 -8.02 -4.14 -9.92
CA LEU A 2 -8.39 -3.18 -8.87
C LEU A 2 -9.85 -2.71 -8.89
N LYS A 3 -10.43 -2.44 -10.07
CA LYS A 3 -11.87 -2.11 -10.18
C LYS A 3 -12.77 -3.18 -9.54
N TYR A 4 -12.50 -4.45 -9.82
CA TYR A 4 -13.23 -5.57 -9.23
C TYR A 4 -13.00 -5.64 -7.71
N ALA A 5 -11.75 -5.45 -7.25
CA ALA A 5 -11.45 -5.42 -5.83
C ALA A 5 -12.18 -4.27 -5.10
N ASP A 6 -12.33 -3.12 -5.75
CA ASP A 6 -13.06 -1.96 -5.21
C ASP A 6 -14.56 -2.24 -5.12
N GLU A 7 -15.16 -2.74 -6.21
CA GLU A 7 -16.58 -3.13 -6.27
C GLU A 7 -16.95 -4.18 -5.20
N HIS A 8 -16.00 -5.03 -4.83
CA HIS A 8 -16.21 -6.14 -3.89
C HIS A 8 -15.55 -5.96 -2.51
N ARG A 9 -14.94 -4.80 -2.23
CA ARG A 9 -14.21 -4.50 -0.98
C ARG A 9 -13.18 -5.55 -0.59
N LEU A 10 -12.38 -5.99 -1.56
CA LEU A 10 -11.40 -7.07 -1.35
C LEU A 10 -10.09 -6.54 -0.77
N LEU A 11 -9.41 -7.42 -0.03
CA LEU A 11 -8.04 -7.23 0.37
C LEU A 11 -7.09 -7.57 -0.79
N VAL A 12 -6.12 -6.69 -1.04
CA VAL A 12 -5.08 -6.85 -2.05
C VAL A 12 -3.72 -6.69 -1.38
N LEU A 13 -2.95 -7.78 -1.32
CA LEU A 13 -1.54 -7.73 -0.96
C LEU A 13 -0.73 -7.23 -2.15
N MET A 14 0.04 -6.16 -1.94
CA MET A 14 0.97 -5.63 -2.92
C MET A 14 2.39 -5.70 -2.36
N HIS A 15 3.32 -6.28 -3.10
CA HIS A 15 4.74 -6.07 -2.81
C HIS A 15 5.02 -4.57 -2.88
N THR A 16 5.79 -4.01 -1.95
CA THR A 16 6.17 -2.60 -1.98
C THR A 16 7.64 -2.41 -1.62
N TRP A 17 8.34 -1.60 -2.41
CA TRP A 17 9.75 -1.28 -2.20
C TRP A 17 10.01 0.19 -2.49
N GLY A 18 10.76 0.85 -1.62
CA GLY A 18 11.11 2.26 -1.75
C GLY A 18 11.84 2.55 -3.06
N GLU A 19 11.61 3.74 -3.61
CA GLU A 19 12.18 4.22 -4.89
C GLU A 19 11.84 3.37 -6.13
N SER A 20 11.07 2.29 -5.98
CA SER A 20 10.65 1.45 -7.08
C SER A 20 9.73 2.21 -8.05
N ARG A 21 10.03 2.08 -9.34
CA ARG A 21 9.18 2.62 -10.43
C ARG A 21 7.87 1.85 -10.62
N TYR A 22 7.70 0.71 -9.95
CA TYR A 22 6.60 -0.21 -10.17
C TYR A 22 5.68 -0.37 -8.95
N ASP A 23 6.24 -0.23 -7.74
CA ASP A 23 5.54 -0.55 -6.50
C ASP A 23 6.04 0.26 -5.29
N SER A 24 6.50 1.49 -5.54
CA SER A 24 6.82 2.42 -4.45
C SER A 24 5.58 2.81 -3.63
N PRO A 25 5.76 3.22 -2.36
CA PRO A 25 4.69 3.78 -1.53
C PRO A 25 3.92 4.91 -2.22
N ALA A 26 4.59 5.74 -3.04
CA ALA A 26 3.95 6.80 -3.81
C ALA A 26 2.91 6.31 -4.84
N LEU A 27 3.07 5.10 -5.37
CA LEU A 27 2.08 4.48 -6.25
C LEU A 27 0.89 3.95 -5.44
N VAL A 28 1.14 3.35 -4.28
CA VAL A 28 0.08 2.89 -3.37
C VAL A 28 -0.77 4.07 -2.89
N GLU A 29 -0.16 5.19 -2.51
CA GLU A 29 -0.84 6.44 -2.13
C GLU A 29 -1.85 6.90 -3.20
N LYS A 30 -1.44 6.91 -4.47
CA LYS A 30 -2.32 7.26 -5.60
C LYS A 30 -3.47 6.27 -5.74
N LEU A 31 -3.18 4.97 -5.65
CA LEU A 31 -4.19 3.91 -5.77
C LEU A 31 -5.18 3.91 -4.60
N ALA A 32 -4.72 4.17 -3.38
CA ALA A 32 -5.58 4.25 -2.19
C ALA A 32 -6.56 5.43 -2.27
N ALA A 33 -6.14 6.55 -2.86
CA ALA A 33 -7.01 7.71 -3.12
C ALA A 33 -8.09 7.42 -4.19
N GLU A 34 -7.72 6.68 -5.23
CA GLU A 34 -8.58 6.31 -6.37
C GLU A 34 -9.58 5.20 -6.00
N TYR A 35 -9.09 4.11 -5.40
CA TYR A 35 -9.84 2.90 -5.06
C TYR A 35 -10.11 2.83 -3.56
N ARG A 36 -11.12 3.59 -3.11
CA ARG A 36 -11.41 3.81 -1.69
C ARG A 36 -11.98 2.59 -0.97
N ASN A 37 -12.46 1.60 -1.70
CA ASN A 37 -13.06 0.39 -1.14
C ASN A 37 -12.10 -0.81 -1.12
N VAL A 38 -11.01 -0.77 -1.91
CA VAL A 38 -9.95 -1.78 -1.84
C VAL A 38 -9.22 -1.65 -0.51
N VAL A 39 -9.01 -2.76 0.19
CA VAL A 39 -8.12 -2.82 1.36
C VAL A 39 -6.72 -3.21 0.88
N PHE A 40 -5.80 -2.25 0.85
CA PHE A 40 -4.41 -2.50 0.47
C PHE A 40 -3.61 -2.99 1.67
N LEU A 41 -2.87 -4.08 1.48
CA LEU A 41 -1.85 -4.55 2.40
C LEU A 41 -0.48 -4.36 1.74
N MET A 42 0.31 -3.41 2.23
CA MET A 42 1.64 -3.07 1.73
C MET A 42 2.67 -4.06 2.25
N GLY A 43 3.02 -5.05 1.44
CA GLY A 43 4.09 -6.03 1.68
C GLY A 43 5.43 -5.33 1.85
N HIS A 44 6.17 -5.70 2.89
CA HIS A 44 7.44 -5.07 3.27
C HIS A 44 7.36 -3.60 3.65
N SER A 45 6.17 -3.08 3.95
CA SER A 45 5.98 -1.72 4.47
C SER A 45 6.69 -0.63 3.64
N GLY A 46 6.82 -0.81 2.33
CA GLY A 46 7.53 0.11 1.44
C GLY A 46 9.03 0.17 1.67
N TYR A 47 9.71 -0.97 1.68
CA TYR A 47 11.10 -1.13 2.10
C TYR A 47 12.02 0.06 1.80
N GLY A 48 12.55 0.72 2.84
CA GLY A 48 13.46 1.86 2.70
C GLY A 48 12.80 3.25 2.66
N GLU A 49 11.46 3.34 2.53
CA GLU A 49 10.68 4.59 2.59
C GLU A 49 9.68 4.58 3.76
N TRP A 50 10.15 4.27 4.96
CA TRP A 50 9.32 3.99 6.13
C TRP A 50 8.41 5.14 6.56
N GLU A 51 8.93 6.36 6.62
CA GLU A 51 8.18 7.55 7.04
C GLU A 51 7.01 7.80 6.10
N LYS A 52 7.22 7.58 4.79
CA LYS A 52 6.17 7.71 3.79
C LYS A 52 5.12 6.61 3.97
N SER A 53 5.54 5.35 4.12
CA SER A 53 4.61 4.22 4.33
C SER A 53 3.76 4.40 5.60
N ILE A 54 4.37 4.85 6.71
CA ILE A 54 3.66 5.18 7.95
C ILE A 54 2.66 6.31 7.73
N GLY A 55 3.05 7.36 7.00
CA GLY A 55 2.16 8.45 6.61
C GLY A 55 0.94 7.94 5.83
N ILE A 56 1.16 7.07 4.85
CA ILE A 56 0.08 6.47 4.06
C ILE A 56 -0.85 5.64 4.94
N GLY A 57 -0.32 4.74 5.79
CA GLY A 57 -1.15 3.93 6.70
C GLY A 57 -1.94 4.77 7.72
N ARG A 58 -1.46 5.97 8.05
CA ARG A 58 -2.18 6.93 8.90
C ARG A 58 -3.28 7.67 8.13
N ASP A 59 -2.98 8.13 6.92
CA ASP A 59 -3.82 9.06 6.17
C ASP A 59 -4.89 8.35 5.32
N TYR A 60 -4.66 7.08 4.97
CA TYR A 60 -5.57 6.26 4.16
C TYR A 60 -6.11 5.07 4.97
N PRO A 61 -7.37 5.10 5.43
CA PRO A 61 -7.94 4.05 6.30
C PRO A 61 -8.08 2.69 5.62
N ASN A 62 -7.91 2.64 4.30
CA ASN A 62 -7.93 1.44 3.48
C ASN A 62 -6.52 0.89 3.18
N VAL A 63 -5.49 1.34 3.89
CA VAL A 63 -4.11 0.87 3.72
C VAL A 63 -3.54 0.34 5.04
N TYR A 64 -2.93 -0.83 4.99
CA TYR A 64 -2.27 -1.49 6.11
C TYR A 64 -0.83 -1.83 5.76
N LEU A 65 0.05 -1.81 6.75
CA LEU A 65 1.48 -2.12 6.61
C LEU A 65 1.76 -3.55 7.07
N GLU A 66 2.34 -4.35 6.19
CA GLU A 66 2.75 -5.73 6.46
C GLU A 66 4.24 -5.73 6.86
N LEU A 67 4.58 -6.46 7.93
CA LEU A 67 5.86 -6.31 8.63
C LEU A 67 6.98 -7.27 8.17
N THR A 68 6.71 -8.21 7.27
CA THR A 68 7.72 -9.12 6.73
C THR A 68 8.78 -8.31 5.99
N ALA A 69 10.05 -8.55 6.29
CA ALA A 69 11.18 -7.80 5.76
C ALA A 69 11.25 -6.31 6.20
N ALA A 70 10.44 -5.88 7.18
CA ALA A 70 10.63 -4.59 7.86
C ALA A 70 11.77 -4.69 8.89
N TYR A 71 12.97 -5.00 8.42
CA TYR A 71 14.20 -4.96 9.21
C TYR A 71 15.02 -3.72 8.85
N ALA A 72 15.86 -3.30 9.80
CA ALA A 72 16.84 -2.22 9.63
C ALA A 72 18.17 -2.77 9.08
#